data_AF-A0A9N9ZZD9-F1
#
_entry.id   AF-A0A9N9ZZD9-F1
#
_cell.length_a   1.000
_cell.length_b   1.000
_cell.length_c   1.000
_cell.angle_alpha   90.00
_cell.angle_beta   90.00
_cell.angle_gamma   90.00
#
_symmetry.space_group_name_H-M   'P 1'
#
loop_
_entity.id
_entity.type
_entity.pdbx_description
1 polymer ?
#
loop_
_entity_poly.entity_id
_entity_poly.type
_entity_poly.pdbx_seq_one_letter_code
_entity_poly.pdbx_strand_id
1 'polypeptide(L)'
;MVNSIILDYQHLVLLGSMRYFMNIWFGTEPFQFKVSAISKQRISRDILKTHSDIPCEFARQKPQELKVLSYWKATEFRLFLLYLGPILLKGVLDPIKYDHFIMLHLAIAILISPKYCSDLQQVAYAKSLLTCFVESPPGIYSETIMVHNLHNLIHLADVLHF
;
A
#
# COMPACT_ATOMS: atom_id res chain seq x y z
N MET A 1 7.72 -24.84 2.63
CA MET A 1 7.55 -23.68 3.54
C MET A 1 7.56 -22.35 2.75
N VAL A 2 6.87 -22.28 1.59
CA VAL A 2 6.89 -21.12 0.66
C VAL A 2 5.51 -20.47 0.51
N ASN A 3 4.43 -21.17 0.88
CA ASN A 3 3.06 -20.64 0.75
C ASN A 3 2.69 -19.65 1.86
N SER A 4 3.22 -19.82 3.08
CA SER A 4 2.86 -18.96 4.22
C SER A 4 3.27 -17.51 3.97
N ILE A 5 4.49 -17.29 3.46
CA ILE A 5 5.00 -15.95 3.14
C ILE A 5 4.15 -15.25 2.08
N ILE A 6 3.76 -15.98 1.03
CA ILE A 6 2.94 -15.43 -0.06
C ILE A 6 1.52 -15.12 0.46
N LEU A 7 0.98 -15.98 1.32
CA LEU A 7 -0.31 -15.78 1.99
C LEU A 7 -0.27 -14.56 2.91
N ASP A 8 0.80 -14.38 3.70
CA ASP A 8 0.96 -13.27 4.63
C ASP A 8 1.10 -11.94 3.89
N TYR A 9 1.90 -11.88 2.83
CA TYR A 9 1.99 -10.71 1.96
C TYR A 9 0.62 -10.35 1.35
N GLN A 10 -0.10 -11.32 0.81
CA GLN A 10 -1.39 -11.06 0.17
C GLN A 10 -2.44 -10.57 1.17
N HIS A 11 -2.57 -11.23 2.31
CA HIS A 11 -3.66 -10.97 3.25
C HIS A 11 -3.34 -9.83 4.22
N LEU A 12 -2.10 -9.70 4.69
CA LEU A 12 -1.71 -8.65 5.62
C LEU A 12 -1.44 -7.34 4.88
N VAL A 13 -0.63 -7.36 3.81
CA VAL A 13 -0.22 -6.13 3.13
C VAL A 13 -1.27 -5.64 2.16
N LEU A 14 -1.70 -6.49 1.22
CA LEU A 14 -2.52 -6.05 0.09
C LEU A 14 -4.00 -5.95 0.47
N LEU A 15 -4.61 -7.06 0.89
CA LEU A 15 -6.02 -7.13 1.26
C LEU A 15 -6.31 -6.60 2.67
N GLY A 16 -5.28 -6.49 3.51
CA GLY A 16 -5.33 -5.90 4.84
C GLY A 16 -5.04 -4.40 4.79
N SER A 17 -3.76 -4.04 4.90
CA SER A 17 -3.31 -2.66 5.07
C SER A 17 -3.64 -1.77 3.87
N MET A 18 -3.22 -2.14 2.66
CA MET A 18 -3.40 -1.31 1.48
C MET A 18 -4.89 -1.10 1.18
N ARG A 19 -5.70 -2.17 1.22
CA ARG A 19 -7.16 -2.06 1.09
C ARG A 19 -7.75 -1.14 2.14
N TYR A 20 -7.35 -1.28 3.40
CA TYR A 20 -7.85 -0.44 4.49
C TYR A 20 -7.61 1.05 4.21
N PHE A 21 -6.37 1.45 3.94
CA PHE A 21 -6.04 2.85 3.68
C PHE A 21 -6.66 3.39 2.39
N MET A 22 -6.77 2.58 1.33
CA MET A 22 -7.51 2.96 0.12
C MET A 22 -8.98 3.26 0.40
N ASN A 23 -9.62 2.50 1.30
CA ASN A 23 -11.01 2.76 1.68
C ASN A 23 -11.12 4.02 2.56
N ILE A 24 -10.14 4.31 3.41
CA ILE A 24 -10.09 5.58 4.15
C ILE A 24 -10.02 6.78 3.18
N TRP A 25 -9.14 6.73 2.18
CA TRP A 25 -8.93 7.87 1.29
C TRP A 25 -10.00 8.01 0.21
N PHE A 26 -10.49 6.89 -0.33
CA PHE A 26 -11.35 6.86 -1.52
C PHE A 26 -12.69 6.16 -1.31
N GLY A 27 -12.91 5.49 -0.18
CA GLY A 27 -14.13 4.73 0.09
C GLY A 27 -15.32 5.61 0.44
N THR A 28 -16.34 5.01 1.04
CA THR A 28 -17.54 5.72 1.50
C THR A 28 -17.34 6.31 2.89
N GLU A 29 -16.73 5.55 3.81
CA GLU A 29 -16.48 5.89 5.22
C GLU A 29 -15.06 5.51 5.66
N PRO A 30 -14.47 6.20 6.66
CA PRO A 30 -14.98 7.41 7.31
C PRO A 30 -14.80 8.67 6.43
N PHE A 31 -15.75 9.62 6.50
CA PHE A 31 -15.69 10.83 5.67
C PHE A 31 -14.49 11.76 5.93
N GLN A 32 -13.98 11.79 7.16
CA GLN A 32 -13.02 12.79 7.65
C GLN A 32 -11.66 12.79 6.91
N PHE A 33 -11.24 11.65 6.38
CA PHE A 33 -9.90 11.49 5.78
C PHE A 33 -9.93 11.32 4.26
N LYS A 34 -11.10 11.53 3.66
CA LYS A 34 -11.29 11.35 2.22
C LYS A 34 -10.65 12.48 1.44
N VAL A 35 -10.16 12.12 0.27
CA VAL A 35 -9.82 13.13 -0.74
C VAL A 35 -11.10 13.76 -1.30
N SER A 36 -10.96 14.96 -1.89
CA SER A 36 -12.07 15.59 -2.59
C SER A 36 -12.58 14.71 -3.75
N ALA A 37 -13.87 14.83 -4.08
CA ALA A 37 -14.45 14.11 -5.21
C ALA A 37 -13.73 14.41 -6.54
N ILE A 38 -13.26 15.65 -6.71
CA ILE A 38 -12.48 16.08 -7.88
C ILE A 38 -11.15 15.32 -7.93
N SER A 39 -10.42 15.26 -6.81
CA SER A 39 -9.15 14.52 -6.74
C SER A 39 -9.35 13.02 -6.97
N LYS A 40 -10.42 12.44 -6.42
CA LYS A 40 -10.78 11.03 -6.66
C LYS A 40 -11.07 10.76 -8.14
N GLN A 41 -11.82 11.63 -8.81
CA GLN A 41 -12.12 11.49 -10.23
C GLN A 41 -10.86 11.67 -11.09
N ARG A 42 -9.98 12.60 -10.71
CA ARG A 42 -8.66 12.79 -11.35
C ARG A 42 -7.84 11.51 -11.28
N ILE A 43 -7.62 10.96 -10.09
CA ILE A 43 -6.88 9.71 -9.91
C ILE A 43 -7.52 8.58 -10.72
N SER A 44 -8.84 8.41 -10.64
CA SER A 44 -9.51 7.34 -11.38
C SER A 44 -9.29 7.42 -12.88
N ARG A 45 -9.27 8.62 -13.47
CA ARG A 45 -8.92 8.81 -14.89
C ARG A 45 -7.46 8.54 -15.16
N ASP A 46 -6.56 8.98 -14.29
CA ASP A 46 -5.12 8.81 -14.51
C ASP A 46 -4.70 7.34 -14.37
N ILE A 47 -5.35 6.55 -13.50
CA ILE A 47 -5.21 5.09 -13.45
C ILE A 47 -5.54 4.44 -14.80
N LEU A 48 -6.60 4.90 -15.49
CA LEU A 48 -6.98 4.33 -16.77
C LEU A 48 -6.00 4.68 -17.89
N LYS A 49 -5.38 5.87 -17.83
CA LYS A 49 -4.40 6.30 -18.83
C LYS A 49 -3.12 5.51 -18.77
N THR A 50 -2.73 5.01 -17.59
CA THR A 50 -1.49 4.22 -17.44
C THR A 50 -1.61 2.81 -18.00
N HIS A 51 -2.75 2.40 -18.56
CA HIS A 51 -2.95 1.05 -19.09
C HIS A 51 -1.89 0.63 -20.13
N SER A 52 -1.40 1.56 -20.95
CA SER A 52 -0.34 1.28 -21.94
C SER A 52 1.06 1.19 -21.33
N ASP A 53 1.25 1.74 -20.13
CA ASP A 53 2.56 2.02 -19.54
C ASP A 53 2.88 1.06 -18.39
N ILE A 54 2.05 0.04 -18.18
CA ILE A 54 2.22 -0.94 -17.11
C ILE A 54 3.40 -1.86 -17.44
N PRO A 55 4.38 -1.98 -16.53
CA PRO A 55 5.51 -2.88 -16.70
C PRO A 55 5.07 -4.36 -16.81
N CYS A 56 5.88 -5.19 -17.47
CA CYS A 56 5.54 -6.58 -17.73
C CYS A 56 5.36 -7.42 -16.46
N GLU A 57 6.00 -7.01 -15.36
CA GLU A 57 5.85 -7.62 -14.03
C GLU A 57 4.41 -7.47 -13.47
N PHE A 58 3.65 -6.53 -14.03
CA PHE A 58 2.24 -6.28 -13.72
C PHE A 58 1.33 -6.40 -14.97
N ALA A 59 1.81 -6.96 -16.09
CA ALA A 59 1.08 -6.97 -17.36
C ALA A 59 -0.17 -7.87 -17.40
N ARG A 60 -0.39 -8.71 -16.39
CA ARG A 60 -1.63 -9.51 -16.29
C ARG A 60 -2.78 -8.69 -15.70
N GLN A 61 -2.49 -7.49 -15.19
CA GLN A 61 -3.42 -6.68 -14.42
C GLN A 61 -3.88 -5.48 -15.26
N LYS A 62 -5.18 -5.45 -15.57
CA LYS A 62 -5.81 -4.22 -16.07
C LYS A 62 -6.04 -3.29 -14.87
N PRO A 63 -5.54 -2.03 -14.89
CA PRO A 63 -5.84 -1.06 -13.86
C PRO A 63 -7.35 -0.86 -13.83
N GLN A 64 -7.92 -0.97 -12.64
CA GLN A 64 -9.33 -0.76 -12.44
C GLN A 64 -9.58 0.63 -11.89
N GLU A 65 -10.72 1.21 -12.24
CA GLU A 65 -11.15 2.48 -11.69
C GLU A 65 -11.36 2.41 -10.18
N LEU A 66 -11.22 3.56 -9.50
CA LEU A 66 -11.53 3.66 -8.07
C LEU A 66 -13.02 3.42 -7.76
N LYS A 67 -13.91 3.50 -8.77
CA LYS A 67 -15.34 3.22 -8.59
C LYS A 67 -15.61 1.78 -8.16
N VAL A 68 -14.77 0.83 -8.57
CA VAL A 68 -14.90 -0.60 -8.26
C VAL A 68 -13.92 -1.05 -7.17
N LEU A 69 -13.38 -0.11 -6.38
CA LEU A 69 -12.39 -0.37 -5.33
C LEU A 69 -12.79 -1.49 -4.36
N SER A 70 -14.08 -1.63 -4.04
CA SER A 70 -14.59 -2.71 -3.19
C SER A 70 -14.37 -4.12 -3.74
N TYR A 71 -14.20 -4.24 -5.08
CA TYR A 71 -14.03 -5.49 -5.82
C TYR A 71 -12.58 -5.72 -6.27
N TRP A 72 -11.67 -4.79 -5.98
CA TRP A 72 -10.26 -4.96 -6.30
C TRP A 72 -9.72 -6.22 -5.62
N LYS A 73 -8.95 -7.02 -6.36
CA LYS A 73 -8.24 -8.17 -5.81
C LYS A 73 -6.85 -7.72 -5.33
N ALA A 74 -6.12 -8.64 -4.71
CA ALA A 74 -4.78 -8.37 -4.23
C ALA A 74 -3.84 -7.85 -5.33
N THR A 75 -4.00 -8.35 -6.56
CA THR A 75 -3.20 -7.95 -7.73
C THR A 75 -3.30 -6.47 -8.07
N GLU A 76 -4.49 -5.89 -7.96
CA GLU A 76 -4.76 -4.48 -8.21
C GLU A 76 -4.18 -3.63 -7.07
N PHE A 77 -4.33 -4.07 -5.81
CA PHE A 77 -3.67 -3.42 -4.68
C PHE A 77 -2.14 -3.49 -4.78
N ARG A 78 -1.57 -4.57 -5.32
CA ARG A 78 -0.13 -4.71 -5.55
C ARG A 78 0.37 -3.72 -6.59
N LEU A 79 -0.32 -3.62 -7.73
CA LEU A 79 0.00 -2.64 -8.78
C LEU A 79 -0.08 -1.22 -8.22
N PHE A 80 -1.12 -0.92 -7.43
CA PHE A 80 -1.26 0.38 -6.82
C PHE A 80 -0.16 0.66 -5.80
N LEU A 81 0.10 -0.23 -4.85
CA LEU A 81 1.10 -0.05 -3.81
C LEU A 81 2.50 0.15 -4.38
N LEU A 82 2.91 -0.67 -5.37
CA LEU A 82 4.30 -0.73 -5.83
C LEU A 82 4.63 0.14 -7.03
N TYR A 83 3.61 0.62 -7.76
CA TYR A 83 3.85 1.33 -9.02
C TYR A 83 3.02 2.60 -9.14
N LEU A 84 1.70 2.51 -9.12
CA LEU A 84 0.84 3.68 -9.40
C LEU A 84 0.76 4.66 -8.23
N GLY A 85 0.64 4.17 -7.01
CA GLY A 85 0.39 4.95 -5.80
C GLY A 85 1.40 6.06 -5.54
N PRO A 86 2.72 5.83 -5.59
CA PRO A 86 3.72 6.88 -5.38
C PRO A 86 3.56 8.06 -6.35
N ILE A 87 3.11 7.80 -7.57
CA ILE A 87 2.91 8.84 -8.59
C ILE A 87 1.55 9.51 -8.41
N LEU A 88 0.48 8.72 -8.26
CA LEU A 88 -0.90 9.21 -8.29
C LEU A 88 -1.36 9.87 -6.99
N LEU A 89 -0.77 9.51 -5.85
CA LEU A 89 -1.11 10.10 -4.55
C LEU A 89 -0.36 11.40 -4.28
N LYS A 90 0.75 11.65 -4.99
CA LYS A 90 1.59 12.83 -4.79
C LYS A 90 0.82 14.10 -5.16
N GLY A 91 0.71 15.03 -4.22
CA GLY A 91 -0.08 16.25 -4.39
C GLY A 91 -1.60 16.02 -4.44
N VAL A 92 -2.08 14.82 -4.09
CA VAL A 92 -3.49 14.53 -3.84
C VAL A 92 -3.75 14.34 -2.35
N LEU A 93 -2.92 13.52 -1.70
CA LEU A 93 -2.96 13.37 -0.26
C LEU A 93 -2.25 14.54 0.43
N ASP A 94 -2.69 14.82 1.65
CA ASP A 94 -1.93 15.66 2.59
C ASP A 94 -0.50 15.10 2.73
N PRO A 95 0.55 15.94 2.80
CA PRO A 95 1.94 15.49 2.84
C PRO A 95 2.21 14.41 3.90
N ILE A 96 1.62 14.54 5.10
CA ILE A 96 1.83 13.59 6.20
C ILE A 96 1.22 12.22 5.85
N LYS A 97 0.03 12.21 5.21
CA LYS A 97 -0.62 10.97 4.74
C LYS A 97 0.12 10.34 3.57
N TYR A 98 0.71 11.16 2.70
CA TYR A 98 1.52 10.69 1.59
C TYR A 98 2.82 10.04 2.10
N ASP A 99 3.52 10.68 3.03
CA ASP A 99 4.75 10.12 3.63
C ASP A 99 4.45 8.80 4.36
N HIS A 100 3.31 8.74 5.06
CA HIS A 100 2.82 7.49 5.65
C HIS A 100 2.62 6.38 4.62
N PHE A 101 2.00 6.68 3.47
CA PHE A 101 1.90 5.72 2.37
C PHE A 101 3.29 5.32 1.83
N ILE A 102 4.22 6.27 1.69
CA ILE A 102 5.56 6.01 1.18
C ILE A 102 6.36 5.08 2.09
N MET A 103 6.19 5.17 3.42
CA MET A 103 6.79 4.21 4.35
C MET A 103 6.40 2.77 4.01
N LEU A 104 5.10 2.51 3.80
CA LEU A 104 4.63 1.18 3.41
C LEU A 104 5.13 0.78 2.02
N HIS A 105 5.02 1.68 1.03
CA HIS A 105 5.51 1.43 -0.32
C HIS A 105 6.99 0.99 -0.31
N LEU A 106 7.84 1.77 0.34
CA LEU A 106 9.28 1.56 0.35
C LEU A 106 9.67 0.30 1.12
N ALA A 107 9.08 0.09 2.31
CA ALA A 107 9.35 -1.11 3.09
C ALA A 107 9.00 -2.39 2.31
N ILE A 108 7.83 -2.41 1.69
CA ILE A 108 7.38 -3.57 0.92
C ILE A 108 8.21 -3.73 -0.36
N ALA A 109 8.57 -2.64 -1.05
CA ALA A 109 9.43 -2.70 -2.24
C ALA A 109 10.82 -3.30 -1.92
N ILE A 110 11.38 -2.98 -0.75
CA ILE A 110 12.64 -3.59 -0.26
C ILE A 110 12.43 -5.08 -0.02
N LEU A 111 11.41 -5.44 0.78
CA LEU A 111 11.19 -6.82 1.24
C LEU A 111 10.84 -7.81 0.13
N ILE A 112 10.24 -7.35 -0.98
CA ILE A 112 9.92 -8.21 -2.12
C ILE A 112 11.02 -8.25 -3.18
N SER A 113 11.99 -7.34 -3.14
CA SER A 113 13.04 -7.25 -4.13
C SER A 113 14.15 -8.25 -3.80
N PRO A 114 14.42 -9.25 -4.67
CA PRO A 114 15.48 -10.24 -4.42
C PRO A 114 16.86 -9.61 -4.18
N LYS A 115 17.10 -8.43 -4.76
CA LYS A 115 18.36 -7.69 -4.59
C LYS A 115 18.49 -7.07 -3.21
N TYR A 116 17.40 -6.52 -2.66
CA TYR A 116 17.45 -5.76 -1.41
C TYR A 116 17.11 -6.62 -0.19
N CYS A 117 16.26 -7.63 -0.34
CA CYS A 117 15.90 -8.51 0.77
C CYS A 117 17.06 -9.40 1.25
N SER A 118 18.10 -9.60 0.43
CA SER A 118 19.32 -10.32 0.83
C SER A 118 20.31 -9.44 1.61
N ASP A 119 20.10 -8.12 1.66
CA ASP A 119 20.93 -7.20 2.45
C ASP A 119 20.28 -6.93 3.80
N LEU A 120 20.92 -7.41 4.87
CA LEU A 120 20.42 -7.26 6.25
C LEU A 120 20.22 -5.81 6.66
N GLN A 121 21.00 -4.85 6.13
CA GLN A 121 20.80 -3.43 6.43
C GLN A 121 19.53 -2.90 5.80
N GLN A 122 19.22 -3.33 4.57
CA GLN A 122 17.99 -2.96 3.88
C GLN A 122 16.77 -3.59 4.55
N VAL A 123 16.86 -4.86 4.97
CA VAL A 123 15.78 -5.52 5.72
C VAL A 123 15.54 -4.83 7.07
N ALA A 124 16.60 -4.46 7.80
CA ALA A 124 16.47 -3.70 9.03
C ALA A 124 15.84 -2.32 8.80
N TYR A 125 16.19 -1.65 7.70
CA TYR A 125 15.56 -0.39 7.31
C TYR A 125 14.07 -0.56 6.93
N ALA A 126 13.72 -1.62 6.19
CA ALA A 126 12.32 -1.93 5.91
C ALA A 126 11.53 -2.22 7.20
N LYS A 127 12.15 -2.90 8.17
CA LYS A 127 11.54 -3.13 9.49
C LYS A 127 11.27 -1.82 10.22
N SER A 128 12.23 -0.89 10.24
CA SER A 128 12.04 0.41 10.92
C SER A 128 10.95 1.25 10.24
N LEU A 129 10.86 1.21 8.90
CA LEU A 129 9.77 1.83 8.15
C LEU A 129 8.41 1.23 8.52
N LEU A 130 8.31 -0.10 8.64
CA LEU A 130 7.07 -0.77 9.04
C LEU A 130 6.68 -0.44 10.49
N THR A 131 7.63 -0.40 11.41
CA THR A 131 7.38 0.05 12.79
C THR A 131 6.81 1.46 12.81
N CYS A 132 7.46 2.41 12.12
CA CYS A 132 6.98 3.78 12.04
C CYS A 132 5.59 3.88 11.37
N PHE A 133 5.35 3.11 10.32
CA PHE A 133 4.07 3.03 9.64
C PHE A 133 2.93 2.53 10.54
N VAL A 134 3.22 1.59 11.44
CA VAL A 134 2.26 1.01 12.39
C VAL A 134 1.96 1.95 13.55
N GLU A 135 2.95 2.71 14.01
CA GLU A 135 2.83 3.60 15.19
C GLU A 135 2.26 4.98 14.86
N SER A 136 2.41 5.45 13.62
CA SER A 136 1.97 6.77 13.17
C SER A 136 0.46 7.00 12.94
N PRO A 137 -0.42 6.01 12.66
CA PRO A 137 -1.83 6.25 12.35
C PRO A 137 -2.62 7.08 13.37
N PRO A 138 -2.45 6.91 14.70
CA PRO A 138 -3.17 7.72 15.70
C PRO A 138 -2.95 9.23 15.54
N GLY A 139 -1.74 9.66 15.17
CA GLY A 139 -1.41 11.08 14.97
C GLY A 139 -1.82 11.64 13.61
N ILE A 140 -2.02 10.78 12.60
CA ILE A 140 -2.30 11.19 11.21
C ILE A 140 -3.80 11.18 10.90
N TYR A 141 -4.52 10.23 11.48
CA TYR A 141 -5.93 9.99 11.17
C TYR A 141 -6.79 10.08 12.44
N SER A 142 -6.74 9.09 13.33
CA SER A 142 -7.50 9.05 14.59
C SER A 142 -7.07 7.85 15.43
N GLU A 143 -7.16 7.96 16.76
CA GLU A 143 -6.95 6.82 17.69
C GLU A 143 -7.90 5.64 17.45
N THR A 144 -9.05 5.87 16.79
CA THR A 144 -10.04 4.81 16.50
C THR A 144 -9.68 3.93 15.29
N ILE A 145 -8.64 4.30 14.53
CA ILE A 145 -8.19 3.49 13.40
C ILE A 145 -7.50 2.23 13.93
N MET A 146 -8.14 1.09 13.70
CA MET A 146 -7.69 -0.20 14.25
C MET A 146 -6.32 -0.59 13.72
N VAL A 147 -5.33 -0.50 14.61
CA VAL A 147 -3.92 -0.81 14.37
C VAL A 147 -3.62 -2.31 14.47
N HIS A 148 -4.58 -3.13 14.92
CA HIS A 148 -4.33 -4.53 15.33
C HIS A 148 -3.76 -5.39 14.20
N ASN A 149 -4.30 -5.30 12.97
CA ASN A 149 -3.78 -6.04 11.83
C ASN A 149 -2.48 -5.44 11.25
N LEU A 150 -2.19 -4.17 11.57
CA LEU A 150 -0.98 -3.50 11.09
C LEU A 150 0.26 -3.96 11.87
N HIS A 151 0.13 -4.30 13.16
CA HIS A 151 1.26 -4.78 13.98
C HIS A 151 1.93 -6.01 13.39
N ASN A 152 1.15 -6.92 12.80
CA ASN A 152 1.66 -8.10 12.12
C ASN A 152 2.56 -7.78 10.92
N LEU A 153 2.48 -6.56 10.36
CA LEU A 153 3.37 -6.13 9.28
C LEU A 153 4.83 -6.06 9.74
N ILE A 154 5.09 -5.67 11.00
CA ILE A 154 6.46 -5.52 11.52
C ILE A 154 7.22 -6.84 11.41
N HIS A 155 6.51 -7.95 11.65
CA HIS A 155 7.07 -9.30 11.59
C HIS A 155 7.33 -9.81 10.17
N LEU A 156 6.86 -9.12 9.11
CA LEU A 156 7.20 -9.51 7.73
C LEU A 156 8.71 -9.49 7.49
N ALA A 157 9.42 -8.53 8.09
CA ALA A 157 10.88 -8.45 7.99
C ALA A 157 11.59 -9.57 8.76
N ASP A 158 10.91 -10.24 9.70
CA ASP A 158 11.45 -11.34 10.50
C ASP A 158 11.19 -12.71 9.86
N VAL A 159 10.15 -12.82 9.02
CA VAL A 159 9.76 -14.08 8.36
C VAL A 159 10.36 -14.17 6.94
N LEU A 160 10.63 -13.03 6.30
CA LEU A 160 11.26 -12.93 4.98
C LEU A 160 12.79 -13.09 5.08
N HIS A 161 13.24 -14.21 5.63
CA HIS A 161 14.61 -14.67 5.41
C HIS A 161 14.63 -15.48 4.10
N PHE A 162 15.11 -14.88 3.01
CA PHE A 162 15.43 -15.57 1.77
C PHE A 162 16.79 -16.27 1.87
#